data_AF-K1PYE2-F1
#
_entry.id   AF-K1PYE2-F1
#
_cell.length_a   1.000
_cell.length_b   1.000
_cell.length_c   1.000
_cell.angle_alpha   90.00
_cell.angle_beta   90.00
_cell.angle_gamma   90.00
#
_symmetry.space_group_name_H-M   'P 1'
#
loop_
_entity.id
_entity.type
_entity.pdbx_description
1 polymer ?
#
loop_
_entity_poly.entity_id
_entity_poly.type
_entity_poly.pdbx_seq_one_letter_code
_entity_poly.pdbx_strand_id
1 'polypeptide(L)'
;MADAQKYQKLATEYAKLKAQIPVLKKAYLEEQAVCNDLKEKLKECEQSIRKYEQEVDSLTFRNQQLSTRVLFLQEELDQAETSKKKSKVAESNMQYQSRLEELEKSVKDYEGKFSHHQEVLDSTIQKDKAQIDKLQEEKAMLEIKCQSLEKETKSCRSRADIAENQLKTVQCHLQKQLEQANKIITDKLPFIDTKNRDLNGLNLPTHDRRHQLQARELVSQATNHTAELVQALSNFYTYSEQRSKIYPADGTHEPYSPVNIQYCKYLHENMTYLRPVEQSLKHFLSTLNEDSLTTLETATELQPFAVNFKKMVAYMNKLLPYQLSSLEEECAVSSCSASLESKNMDLHASLKHLTAVFNKLDTYVGLLAAQSGKTCSHPQKNHAHFFSHLCQALKDLNNAVREVSKHYNAKVSLEHQLPTATQRLKTTDECVVSSLISLVTCTGKFNAFLSGNLEFFSQSAGYRTRGSSIGIDSVTEGPRSNPAIVCYRQKAAGYLSSLASTAPDSVPHQVAVQNRQTLLSSAESKEGLSKQYSSRVSRHPPCKKHSGKRSVSHRAHGVTPCMCIGKFKKKHRVAPWPPV
;
A
#
# COMPACT_ATOMS: atom_id res chain seq x y z
N MET A 1 11.98 -4.98 1.83
CA MET A 1 13.42 -5.11 1.51
C MET A 1 13.83 -4.41 0.20
N ALA A 2 12.96 -4.26 -0.80
CA ALA A 2 13.31 -3.64 -2.09
C ALA A 2 13.61 -2.12 -2.03
N ASP A 3 12.95 -1.36 -1.14
CA ASP A 3 13.17 0.09 -1.04
C ASP A 3 14.46 0.47 -0.31
N ALA A 4 14.89 -0.33 0.67
CA ALA A 4 16.20 -0.14 1.32
C ALA A 4 17.35 -0.25 0.31
N GLN A 5 17.25 -1.17 -0.65
CA GLN A 5 18.22 -1.29 -1.75
C GLN A 5 18.16 -0.10 -2.73
N LYS A 6 17.00 0.50 -2.98
CA LYS A 6 16.88 1.70 -3.83
C LYS A 6 17.48 2.94 -3.16
N TYR A 7 17.20 3.15 -1.88
CA TYR A 7 17.80 4.26 -1.11
C TYR A 7 19.31 4.08 -0.94
N GLN A 8 19.80 2.85 -0.73
CA GLN A 8 21.23 2.56 -0.71
C GLN A 8 21.89 2.84 -2.06
N LYS A 9 21.23 2.48 -3.18
CA LYS A 9 21.70 2.81 -4.53
C LYS A 9 21.73 4.32 -4.80
N LEU A 10 20.70 5.06 -4.39
CA LEU A 10 20.66 6.51 -4.56
C LEU A 10 21.71 7.22 -3.69
N ALA A 11 21.93 6.75 -2.46
CA ALA A 11 22.96 7.29 -1.57
C ALA A 11 24.38 7.02 -2.10
N THR A 12 24.61 5.85 -2.70
CA THR A 12 25.90 5.51 -3.33
C THR A 12 26.13 6.29 -4.62
N GLU A 13 25.10 6.49 -5.45
CA GLU A 13 25.15 7.38 -6.62
C GLU A 13 25.44 8.83 -6.22
N TYR A 14 24.76 9.35 -5.18
CA TYR A 14 25.00 10.68 -4.64
C TYR A 14 26.41 10.84 -4.07
N ALA A 15 26.92 9.83 -3.36
CA ALA A 15 28.30 9.83 -2.86
C ALA A 15 29.33 9.84 -4.00
N LYS A 16 29.08 9.12 -5.11
CA LYS A 16 29.92 9.15 -6.31
C LYS A 16 29.93 10.53 -6.98
N LEU A 17 28.76 11.13 -7.18
CA LEU A 17 28.63 12.49 -7.73
C LEU A 17 29.33 13.52 -6.84
N LYS A 18 29.15 13.42 -5.52
CA LYS A 18 29.81 14.31 -4.56
C LYS A 18 31.33 14.16 -4.56
N ALA A 19 31.85 12.96 -4.77
CA ALA A 19 33.28 12.71 -4.89
C ALA A 19 33.88 13.23 -6.22
N GLN A 20 33.08 13.34 -7.29
CA GLN A 20 33.53 13.88 -8.58
C GLN A 20 33.62 15.41 -8.60
N ILE A 21 32.82 16.12 -7.81
CA ILE A 21 32.82 17.59 -7.72
C ILE A 21 34.21 18.17 -7.40
N PRO A 22 34.96 17.73 -6.36
CA PRO A 22 36.29 18.27 -6.09
C PRO A 22 37.31 17.96 -7.18
N VAL A 23 37.17 16.83 -7.89
CA VAL A 23 38.05 16.46 -9.01
C VAL A 23 37.83 17.38 -10.21
N LEU A 24 36.57 17.61 -10.58
CA LEU A 24 36.18 18.54 -11.65
C LEU A 24 36.55 19.98 -11.30
N LYS A 25 36.37 20.39 -10.04
CA LYS A 25 36.78 21.72 -9.57
C LYS A 25 38.30 21.90 -9.64
N LYS A 26 39.07 20.87 -9.30
CA LYS A 26 40.53 20.89 -9.42
C LYS A 26 40.98 20.99 -10.88
N ALA A 27 40.41 20.16 -11.76
CA ALA A 27 40.70 20.20 -13.19
C ALA A 27 40.34 21.55 -13.82
N TYR A 28 39.21 22.15 -13.44
CA TYR A 28 38.83 23.49 -13.89
C TYR A 28 39.82 24.58 -13.45
N LEU A 29 40.30 24.52 -12.20
CA LEU A 29 41.27 25.48 -11.69
C LEU A 29 42.65 25.31 -12.34
N GLU A 30 43.08 24.07 -12.61
CA GLU A 30 44.30 23.77 -13.36
C GLU A 30 44.20 24.29 -14.80
N GLU A 31 43.09 24.06 -15.49
CA GLU A 31 42.85 24.55 -16.86
C GLU A 31 42.78 26.08 -16.90
N GLN A 32 42.17 26.71 -15.89
CA GLN A 32 42.11 28.16 -15.76
C GLN A 32 43.50 28.77 -15.53
N ALA A 33 44.36 28.10 -14.77
CA ALA A 33 45.75 28.50 -14.57
C ALA A 33 46.56 28.42 -15.88
N VAL A 34 46.41 27.33 -16.64
CA VAL A 34 47.04 27.16 -17.96
C VAL A 34 46.56 28.23 -18.95
N CYS A 35 45.26 28.53 -18.98
CA CYS A 35 44.71 29.60 -19.80
C CYS A 35 45.30 30.98 -19.46
N ASN A 36 45.57 31.25 -18.19
CA ASN A 36 46.18 32.51 -17.77
C ASN A 36 47.67 32.56 -18.17
N ASP A 37 48.41 31.47 -18.01
CA ASP A 37 49.82 31.36 -18.41
C ASP A 37 50.00 31.53 -19.94
N LEU A 38 49.10 30.93 -20.73
CA LEU A 38 49.07 31.10 -22.18
C LEU A 38 48.74 32.55 -22.59
N LYS A 39 47.88 33.25 -21.85
CA LYS A 39 47.59 34.66 -22.09
C LYS A 39 48.80 35.55 -21.79
N GLU A 40 49.60 35.24 -20.79
CA GLU A 40 50.84 35.98 -20.51
C GLU A 40 51.89 35.73 -21.60
N LYS A 41 52.11 34.46 -21.99
CA LYS A 41 53.00 34.11 -23.10
C LYS A 41 52.58 34.76 -24.42
N LEU A 42 51.28 34.85 -24.69
CA LEU A 42 50.78 35.55 -25.87
C LEU A 42 51.16 37.04 -25.84
N LYS A 43 51.00 37.71 -24.69
CA LYS A 43 51.39 39.12 -24.52
C LYS A 43 52.91 39.33 -24.68
N GLU A 44 53.72 38.42 -24.15
CA GLU A 44 55.19 38.46 -24.33
C GLU A 44 55.58 38.28 -25.80
N CYS A 45 54.91 37.38 -26.50
CA CYS A 45 55.12 37.16 -27.93
C CYS A 45 54.69 38.38 -28.75
N GLU A 46 53.53 38.97 -28.45
CA GLU A 46 53.07 40.23 -29.07
C GLU A 46 54.04 41.39 -28.84
N GLN A 47 54.63 41.51 -27.63
CA GLN A 47 55.67 42.51 -27.37
C GLN A 47 56.95 42.24 -28.16
N SER A 48 57.34 40.97 -28.31
CA SER A 48 58.53 40.59 -29.09
C SER A 48 58.34 40.87 -30.57
N ILE A 49 57.14 40.58 -31.11
CA ILE A 49 56.77 40.93 -32.49
C ILE A 49 56.90 42.43 -32.72
N ARG A 50 56.36 43.27 -31.81
CA ARG A 50 56.50 44.72 -31.93
C ARG A 50 57.95 45.20 -31.91
N LYS A 51 58.83 44.54 -31.15
CA LYS A 51 60.28 44.84 -31.16
C LYS A 51 60.92 44.48 -32.50
N TYR A 52 60.60 43.31 -33.04
CA TYR A 52 61.13 42.88 -34.34
C TYR A 52 60.58 43.73 -35.49
N GLU A 53 59.32 44.16 -35.44
CA GLU A 53 58.75 45.12 -36.41
C GLU A 53 59.54 46.45 -36.40
N GLN A 54 59.85 46.99 -35.22
CA GLN A 54 60.70 48.19 -35.11
C GLN A 54 62.11 47.98 -35.65
N GLU A 55 62.70 46.79 -35.45
CA GLU A 55 64.01 46.46 -35.99
C GLU A 55 63.97 46.31 -37.52
N VAL A 56 62.93 45.69 -38.07
CA VAL A 56 62.68 45.61 -39.52
C VAL A 56 62.52 47.00 -40.12
N ASP A 57 61.77 47.90 -39.50
CA ASP A 57 61.63 49.27 -39.96
C ASP A 57 62.99 50.01 -39.95
N SER A 58 63.79 49.83 -38.88
CA SER A 58 65.14 50.40 -38.78
C SER A 58 66.09 49.84 -39.84
N LEU A 59 66.03 48.54 -40.14
CA LEU A 59 66.86 47.90 -41.16
C LEU A 59 66.41 48.30 -42.56
N THR A 60 65.10 48.45 -42.78
CA THR A 60 64.54 48.94 -44.05
C THR A 60 65.02 50.35 -44.34
N PHE A 61 65.05 51.23 -43.33
CA PHE A 61 65.58 52.58 -43.47
C PHE A 61 67.09 52.59 -43.81
N ARG A 62 67.90 51.74 -43.16
CA ARG A 62 69.32 51.59 -43.49
C ARG A 62 69.55 51.03 -44.89
N ASN A 63 68.78 50.03 -45.29
CA ASN A 63 68.87 49.45 -46.63
C ASN A 63 68.47 50.46 -47.71
N GLN A 64 67.45 51.29 -47.47
CA GLN A 64 67.11 52.38 -48.39
C GLN A 64 68.27 53.38 -48.54
N GLN A 65 68.93 53.78 -47.45
CA GLN A 65 70.13 54.63 -47.53
C GLN A 65 71.28 54.00 -48.33
N LEU A 66 71.53 52.69 -48.12
CA LEU A 66 72.55 51.95 -48.85
C LEU A 66 72.20 51.85 -50.34
N SER A 67 70.95 51.55 -50.69
CA SER A 67 70.49 51.51 -52.08
C SER A 67 70.64 52.86 -52.78
N THR A 68 70.33 53.98 -52.11
CA THR A 68 70.56 55.32 -52.69
C THR A 68 72.04 55.61 -52.92
N ARG A 69 72.92 55.11 -52.04
CA ARG A 69 74.38 55.29 -52.20
C ARG A 69 74.99 54.39 -53.26
N VAL A 70 74.49 53.16 -53.42
CA VAL A 70 74.89 52.25 -54.51
C VAL A 70 74.46 52.81 -55.86
N LEU A 71 73.25 53.37 -55.98
CA LEU A 71 72.80 54.03 -57.21
C LEU A 71 73.74 55.19 -57.61
N PHE A 72 74.18 56.00 -56.65
CA PHE A 72 75.11 57.10 -56.90
C PHE A 72 76.50 56.61 -57.36
N LEU A 73 77.01 55.52 -56.77
CA LEU A 73 78.28 54.91 -57.19
C LEU A 73 78.18 54.22 -58.55
N GLN A 74 76.99 53.71 -58.91
CA GLN A 74 76.73 53.14 -60.24
C GLN A 74 76.70 54.24 -61.32
N GLU A 75 76.15 55.42 -61.01
CA GLU A 75 76.18 56.60 -61.89
C GLU A 75 77.60 57.19 -62.06
N GLU A 76 78.48 57.05 -61.06
CA GLU A 76 79.91 57.41 -61.17
C GLU A 76 80.71 56.38 -61.99
N LEU A 77 80.34 55.09 -61.95
CA LEU A 77 80.98 54.03 -62.72
C LEU A 77 80.59 54.03 -64.20
N ASP A 78 79.33 54.33 -64.53
CA ASP A 78 78.85 54.40 -65.92
C ASP A 78 79.42 55.61 -66.70
N GLN A 79 80.10 56.56 -66.04
CA GLN A 79 80.82 57.67 -66.69
C GLN A 79 82.29 57.36 -67.02
N ALA A 80 82.85 56.23 -66.58
CA ALA A 80 84.30 55.98 -66.62
C ALA A 80 84.79 54.97 -67.69
N GLU A 81 83.93 54.28 -68.45
CA GLU A 81 84.38 53.19 -69.34
C GLU A 81 84.00 53.37 -70.82
N THR A 82 84.75 54.22 -71.53
CA THR A 82 84.96 54.05 -72.99
C THR A 82 86.45 54.17 -73.35
N SER A 83 87.07 53.05 -73.76
CA SER A 83 87.99 52.92 -74.92
C SER A 83 89.22 51.97 -74.76
N LYS A 84 89.52 51.28 -75.88
CA LYS A 84 90.81 50.67 -76.37
C LYS A 84 91.10 49.21 -75.98
N LYS A 85 91.07 48.25 -76.94
CA LYS A 85 92.09 47.83 -77.97
C LYS A 85 93.29 47.09 -77.33
N LYS A 86 93.94 46.05 -77.88
CA LYS A 86 93.74 44.95 -78.86
C LYS A 86 95.13 44.23 -78.95
N SER A 87 95.16 42.91 -79.28
CA SER A 87 96.28 42.16 -79.96
C SER A 87 97.49 41.68 -79.10
N LYS A 88 98.26 40.59 -79.34
CA LYS A 88 98.63 39.67 -80.46
C LYS A 88 99.28 38.38 -79.82
N VAL A 89 98.95 37.11 -80.13
CA VAL A 89 99.50 36.14 -81.14
C VAL A 89 101.03 35.98 -81.13
N ALA A 90 101.70 34.82 -81.22
CA ALA A 90 101.45 33.38 -81.03
C ALA A 90 102.80 32.68 -81.31
N GLU A 91 103.38 31.98 -80.33
CA GLU A 91 104.58 31.13 -80.52
C GLU A 91 104.59 29.89 -79.60
N SER A 92 103.50 29.67 -78.88
CA SER A 92 103.35 28.62 -77.86
C SER A 92 102.95 27.25 -78.43
N ASN A 93 103.06 27.01 -79.75
CA ASN A 93 102.28 25.94 -80.39
C ASN A 93 102.68 24.48 -80.01
N MET A 94 103.87 24.24 -79.43
CA MET A 94 104.38 22.88 -79.12
C MET A 94 104.22 22.45 -77.65
N GLN A 95 104.13 23.39 -76.70
CA GLN A 95 103.74 23.07 -75.31
C GLN A 95 102.24 22.78 -75.16
N TYR A 96 101.41 23.16 -76.14
CA TYR A 96 100.00 22.81 -76.14
C TYR A 96 99.77 21.31 -76.25
N GLN A 97 100.55 20.55 -77.02
CA GLN A 97 100.23 19.14 -77.29
C GLN A 97 100.33 18.23 -76.06
N SER A 98 101.37 18.37 -75.22
CA SER A 98 101.47 17.57 -73.98
C SER A 98 100.49 18.03 -72.91
N ARG A 99 100.20 19.34 -72.85
CA ARG A 99 99.14 19.89 -71.99
C ARG A 99 97.75 19.44 -72.43
N LEU A 100 97.54 19.20 -73.73
CA LEU A 100 96.28 18.72 -74.31
C LEU A 100 95.95 17.29 -73.85
N GLU A 101 96.89 16.35 -73.79
CA GLU A 101 96.62 14.98 -73.32
C GLU A 101 96.27 14.91 -71.82
N GLU A 102 96.97 15.69 -70.98
CA GLU A 102 96.64 15.81 -69.54
C GLU A 102 95.27 16.45 -69.34
N LEU A 103 94.98 17.50 -70.12
CA LEU A 103 93.68 18.16 -70.14
C LEU A 103 92.59 17.20 -70.64
N GLU A 104 92.83 16.38 -71.66
CA GLU A 104 91.86 15.38 -72.15
C GLU A 104 91.50 14.35 -71.09
N LYS A 105 92.48 13.85 -70.33
CA LYS A 105 92.23 12.92 -69.24
C LYS A 105 91.45 13.57 -68.09
N SER A 106 91.82 14.81 -67.72
CA SER A 106 91.05 15.57 -66.72
C SER A 106 89.64 15.90 -67.20
N VAL A 107 89.48 16.29 -68.46
CA VAL A 107 88.18 16.54 -69.10
C VAL A 107 87.33 15.28 -69.02
N LYS A 108 87.87 14.10 -69.35
CA LYS A 108 87.14 12.84 -69.24
C LYS A 108 86.71 12.48 -67.82
N ASP A 109 87.56 12.74 -66.81
CA ASP A 109 87.22 12.51 -65.40
C ASP A 109 86.16 13.50 -64.89
N TYR A 110 86.25 14.77 -65.31
CA TYR A 110 85.23 15.79 -65.04
C TYR A 110 83.93 15.53 -65.79
N GLU A 111 83.97 15.02 -67.02
CA GLU A 111 82.79 14.59 -67.79
C GLU A 111 82.09 13.42 -67.09
N GLY A 112 82.84 12.45 -66.57
CA GLY A 112 82.29 11.35 -65.77
C GLY A 112 81.64 11.82 -64.47
N LYS A 113 82.31 12.71 -63.73
CA LYS A 113 81.76 13.33 -62.50
C LYS A 113 80.55 14.21 -62.79
N PHE A 114 80.57 14.98 -63.87
CA PHE A 114 79.45 15.80 -64.31
C PHE A 114 78.26 14.93 -64.67
N SER A 115 78.46 13.85 -65.43
CA SER A 115 77.41 12.88 -65.77
C SER A 115 76.80 12.27 -64.50
N HIS A 116 77.62 11.87 -63.53
CA HIS A 116 77.12 11.31 -62.27
C HIS A 116 76.35 12.34 -61.42
N HIS A 117 76.86 13.58 -61.30
CA HIS A 117 76.15 14.64 -60.60
C HIS A 117 74.84 15.01 -61.30
N GLN A 118 74.82 15.02 -62.63
CA GLN A 118 73.61 15.24 -63.41
C GLN A 118 72.56 14.15 -63.13
N GLU A 119 72.95 12.86 -63.11
CA GLU A 119 72.04 11.76 -62.77
C GLU A 119 71.49 11.87 -61.34
N VAL A 120 72.32 12.22 -60.35
CA VAL A 120 71.87 12.40 -58.96
C VAL A 120 70.95 13.61 -58.83
N LEU A 121 71.26 14.71 -59.53
CA LEU A 121 70.42 15.91 -59.56
C LEU A 121 69.06 15.59 -60.18
N ASP A 122 69.04 14.89 -61.32
CA ASP A 122 67.82 14.49 -62.01
C ASP A 122 66.98 13.52 -61.15
N SER A 123 67.61 12.55 -60.47
CA SER A 123 66.94 11.66 -59.53
C SER A 123 66.33 12.41 -58.33
N THR A 124 67.04 13.42 -57.81
CA THR A 124 66.57 14.23 -56.68
C THR A 124 65.42 15.13 -57.09
N ILE A 125 65.53 15.81 -58.24
CA ILE A 125 64.46 16.62 -58.84
C ILE A 125 63.21 15.76 -59.07
N GLN A 126 63.36 14.53 -59.55
CA GLN A 126 62.24 13.62 -59.77
C GLN A 126 61.56 13.22 -58.45
N LYS A 127 62.33 12.94 -57.39
CA LYS A 127 61.79 12.64 -56.05
C LYS A 127 61.07 13.84 -55.44
N ASP A 128 61.67 15.02 -55.49
CA ASP A 128 61.08 16.25 -54.97
C ASP A 128 59.79 16.59 -55.70
N LYS A 129 59.76 16.43 -57.03
CA LYS A 129 58.55 16.62 -57.83
C LYS A 129 57.44 15.65 -57.41
N ALA A 130 57.74 14.36 -57.26
CA ALA A 130 56.77 13.38 -56.79
C ALA A 130 56.26 13.68 -55.36
N GLN A 131 57.13 14.19 -54.49
CA GLN A 131 56.75 14.60 -53.14
C GLN A 131 55.86 15.85 -53.15
N ILE A 132 56.16 16.84 -54.00
CA ILE A 132 55.31 18.02 -54.20
C ILE A 132 53.93 17.62 -54.70
N ASP A 133 53.85 16.75 -55.72
CA ASP A 133 52.58 16.28 -56.27
C ASP A 133 51.73 15.57 -55.20
N LYS A 134 52.36 14.70 -54.39
CA LYS A 134 51.69 14.03 -53.26
C LYS A 134 51.19 15.02 -52.21
N LEU A 135 52.02 16.00 -51.83
CA LEU A 135 51.62 17.02 -50.86
C LEU A 135 50.51 17.94 -51.39
N GLN A 136 50.49 18.23 -52.70
CA GLN A 136 49.41 18.98 -53.33
C GLN A 136 48.09 18.18 -53.32
N GLU A 137 48.14 16.87 -53.57
CA GLU A 137 46.97 16.00 -53.47
C GLU A 137 46.44 15.92 -52.02
N GLU A 138 47.32 15.70 -51.05
CA GLU A 138 46.98 15.68 -49.63
C GLU A 138 46.37 17.02 -49.17
N LYS A 139 46.94 18.15 -49.61
CA LYS A 139 46.41 19.49 -49.33
C LYS A 139 44.99 19.65 -49.88
N ALA A 140 44.76 19.27 -51.14
CA ALA A 140 43.43 19.37 -51.75
C ALA A 140 42.40 18.49 -51.02
N MET A 141 42.77 17.27 -50.62
CA MET A 141 41.90 16.40 -49.82
C MET A 141 41.56 16.99 -48.46
N LEU A 142 42.56 17.59 -47.77
CA LEU A 142 42.34 18.23 -46.48
C LEU A 142 41.47 19.49 -46.60
N GLU A 143 41.63 20.29 -47.65
CA GLU A 143 40.78 21.47 -47.91
C GLU A 143 39.32 21.07 -48.10
N ILE A 144 39.03 20.03 -48.89
CA ILE A 144 37.67 19.50 -49.06
C ILE A 144 37.11 19.00 -47.73
N LYS A 145 37.92 18.26 -46.96
CA LYS A 145 37.50 17.72 -45.65
C LYS A 145 37.19 18.84 -44.65
N CYS A 146 38.01 19.90 -44.61
CA CYS A 146 37.77 21.08 -43.79
C CYS A 146 36.45 21.77 -44.17
N GLN A 147 36.21 22.00 -45.47
CA GLN A 147 34.96 22.60 -45.94
C GLN A 147 33.73 21.75 -45.60
N SER A 148 33.84 20.42 -45.72
CA SER A 148 32.78 19.49 -45.33
C SER A 148 32.46 19.57 -43.83
N LEU A 149 33.50 19.54 -42.97
CA LEU A 149 33.33 19.65 -41.52
C LEU A 149 32.80 21.02 -41.09
N GLU A 150 33.19 22.10 -41.76
CA GLU A 150 32.63 23.43 -41.51
C GLU A 150 31.13 23.49 -41.81
N LYS A 151 30.71 22.87 -42.92
CA LYS A 151 29.30 22.79 -43.30
C LYS A 151 28.50 21.96 -42.29
N GLU A 152 29.02 20.82 -41.85
CA GLU A 152 28.39 19.99 -40.82
C GLU A 152 28.30 20.73 -39.47
N THR A 153 29.36 21.43 -39.07
CA THR A 153 29.39 22.23 -37.83
C THR A 153 28.34 23.34 -37.86
N LYS A 154 28.18 24.04 -38.98
CA LYS A 154 27.13 25.07 -39.16
C LYS A 154 25.73 24.46 -39.08
N SER A 155 25.51 23.29 -39.69
CA SER A 155 24.23 22.56 -39.62
C SER A 155 23.91 22.09 -38.20
N CYS A 156 24.89 21.52 -37.48
CA CYS A 156 24.75 21.14 -36.08
C CYS A 156 24.43 22.33 -35.17
N ARG A 157 25.08 23.49 -35.39
CA ARG A 157 24.79 24.71 -34.63
C ARG A 157 23.35 25.19 -34.84
N SER A 158 22.89 25.26 -36.09
CA SER A 158 21.51 25.64 -36.40
C SER A 158 20.48 24.70 -35.74
N ARG A 159 20.74 23.37 -35.75
CA ARG A 159 19.89 22.40 -35.05
C ARG A 159 19.89 22.61 -33.54
N ALA A 160 21.03 22.93 -32.94
CA ALA A 160 21.13 23.21 -31.51
C ALA A 160 20.33 24.48 -31.13
N ASP A 161 20.43 25.54 -31.93
CA ASP A 161 19.69 26.79 -31.71
C ASP A 161 18.16 26.57 -31.79
N ILE A 162 17.71 25.76 -32.76
CA ILE A 162 16.28 25.39 -32.88
C ILE A 162 15.84 24.60 -31.65
N ALA A 163 16.61 23.62 -31.20
CA ALA A 163 16.29 22.82 -30.03
C ALA A 163 16.26 23.65 -28.74
N GLU A 164 17.20 24.59 -28.57
CA GLU A 164 17.22 25.50 -27.41
C GLU A 164 15.99 26.42 -27.40
N ASN A 165 15.59 26.95 -28.55
CA ASN A 165 14.40 27.78 -28.67
C ASN A 165 13.11 26.99 -28.39
N GLN A 166 13.04 25.74 -28.86
CA GLN A 166 11.93 24.83 -28.52
C GLN A 166 11.87 24.55 -27.02
N LEU A 167 13.01 24.28 -26.39
CA LEU A 167 13.09 24.03 -24.95
C LEU A 167 12.63 25.25 -24.14
N LYS A 168 13.07 26.46 -24.51
CA LYS A 168 12.61 27.72 -23.89
C LYS A 168 11.11 27.91 -24.03
N THR A 169 10.56 27.58 -25.20
CA THR A 169 9.11 27.68 -25.47
C THR A 169 8.32 26.71 -24.59
N VAL A 170 8.75 25.46 -24.50
CA VAL A 170 8.13 24.44 -23.65
C VAL A 170 8.23 24.82 -22.17
N GLN A 171 9.39 25.29 -21.71
CA GLN A 171 9.58 25.73 -20.33
C GLN A 171 8.65 26.90 -19.98
N CYS A 172 8.54 27.90 -20.85
CA CYS A 172 7.62 29.03 -20.66
C CYS A 172 6.15 28.56 -20.62
N HIS A 173 5.77 27.62 -21.48
CA HIS A 173 4.42 27.06 -21.48
C HIS A 173 4.11 26.30 -20.18
N LEU A 174 5.00 25.42 -19.75
CA LEU A 174 4.85 24.64 -18.51
C LEU A 174 4.83 25.53 -17.27
N GLN A 175 5.67 26.58 -17.24
CA GLN A 175 5.69 27.56 -16.16
C GLN A 175 4.34 28.29 -16.05
N LYS A 176 3.77 28.73 -17.18
CA LYS A 176 2.44 29.35 -17.21
C LYS A 176 1.35 28.38 -16.76
N GLN A 177 1.40 27.11 -17.17
CA GLN A 177 0.46 26.09 -16.71
C GLN A 177 0.56 25.86 -15.21
N LEU A 178 1.77 25.81 -14.65
CA LEU A 178 2.01 25.65 -13.21
C LEU A 178 1.44 26.85 -12.43
N GLU A 179 1.72 28.07 -12.88
CA GLU A 179 1.20 29.30 -12.27
C GLU A 179 -0.33 29.34 -12.31
N GLN A 180 -0.93 28.95 -13.44
CA GLN A 180 -2.38 28.86 -13.57
C GLN A 180 -2.97 27.80 -12.64
N ALA A 181 -2.35 26.62 -12.53
CA ALA A 181 -2.79 25.57 -11.61
C ALA A 181 -2.69 26.01 -10.15
N ASN A 182 -1.58 26.64 -9.75
CA ASN A 182 -1.39 27.18 -8.40
C ASN A 182 -2.41 28.28 -8.07
N LYS A 183 -2.72 29.14 -9.05
CA LYS A 183 -3.76 30.16 -8.89
C LYS A 183 -5.14 29.53 -8.73
N ILE A 184 -5.50 28.53 -9.54
CA ILE A 184 -6.76 27.79 -9.39
C ILE A 184 -6.84 27.13 -8.00
N ILE A 185 -5.76 26.49 -7.54
CA ILE A 185 -5.71 25.88 -6.22
C ILE A 185 -5.94 26.95 -5.13
N THR A 186 -5.25 28.07 -5.20
CA THR A 186 -5.38 29.15 -4.20
C THR A 186 -6.77 29.78 -4.22
N ASP A 187 -7.32 30.08 -5.40
CA ASP A 187 -8.58 30.81 -5.56
C ASP A 187 -9.81 29.91 -5.37
N LYS A 188 -9.71 28.62 -5.71
CA LYS A 188 -10.86 27.69 -5.77
C LYS A 188 -10.80 26.56 -4.75
N LEU A 189 -9.67 26.33 -4.08
CA LEU A 189 -9.51 25.32 -3.03
C LEU A 189 -8.98 25.94 -1.72
N PRO A 190 -9.72 26.88 -1.08
CA PRO A 190 -9.30 27.49 0.19
C PRO A 190 -9.30 26.50 1.38
N PHE A 191 -9.93 25.33 1.23
CA PHE A 191 -10.03 24.30 2.27
C PHE A 191 -9.21 23.06 1.87
N ILE A 192 -7.95 23.01 2.30
CA ILE A 192 -7.08 21.85 2.16
C ILE A 192 -7.06 21.12 3.51
N ASP A 193 -8.05 20.25 3.73
CA ASP A 193 -8.17 19.40 4.92
C ASP A 193 -7.42 18.08 4.81
N THR A 194 -6.66 17.87 3.73
CA THR A 194 -5.87 16.66 3.49
C THR A 194 -4.82 16.38 4.57
N LYS A 195 -4.50 17.37 5.42
CA LYS A 195 -3.66 17.20 6.62
C LYS A 195 -4.43 16.71 7.85
N ASN A 196 -5.76 16.86 7.89
CA ASN A 196 -6.59 16.45 9.02
C ASN A 196 -7.04 14.98 8.84
N ARG A 197 -6.40 14.09 9.60
CA ARG A 197 -6.62 12.64 9.51
C ARG A 197 -8.05 12.22 9.84
N ASP A 198 -8.69 12.85 10.81
CA ASP A 198 -10.03 12.45 11.27
C ASP A 198 -11.09 12.83 10.24
N LEU A 199 -10.90 13.95 9.54
CA LEU A 199 -11.73 14.35 8.40
C LEU A 199 -11.46 13.48 7.17
N ASN A 200 -10.20 13.17 6.88
CA ASN A 200 -9.83 12.24 5.80
C ASN A 200 -10.44 10.85 6.00
N GLY A 201 -10.59 10.41 7.25
CA GLY A 201 -11.25 9.15 7.59
C GLY A 201 -12.75 9.13 7.30
N LEU A 202 -13.37 10.27 6.98
CA LEU A 202 -14.76 10.37 6.52
C LEU A 202 -14.88 10.33 4.98
N ASN A 203 -13.77 10.37 4.25
CA ASN A 203 -13.77 10.30 2.80
C ASN A 203 -14.36 8.99 2.30
N LEU A 204 -15.12 9.03 1.21
CA LEU A 204 -15.69 7.85 0.58
C LEU A 204 -14.57 6.92 0.09
N PRO A 205 -14.46 5.69 0.63
CA PRO A 205 -13.48 4.72 0.20
C PRO A 205 -13.79 4.25 -1.22
N THR A 206 -12.76 4.02 -2.04
CA THR A 206 -12.93 3.33 -3.32
C THR A 206 -13.56 1.95 -3.10
N HIS A 207 -14.63 1.65 -3.82
CA HIS A 207 -15.29 0.34 -3.76
C HIS A 207 -14.41 -0.72 -4.41
N ASP A 208 -14.02 -1.73 -3.64
CA ASP A 208 -13.37 -2.94 -4.14
C ASP A 208 -14.33 -4.12 -3.99
N ARG A 209 -15.15 -4.34 -5.03
CA ARG A 209 -16.16 -5.40 -5.05
C ARG A 209 -15.55 -6.79 -4.82
N ARG A 210 -14.36 -7.06 -5.36
CA ARG A 210 -13.71 -8.37 -5.27
C ARG A 210 -13.31 -8.66 -3.83
N HIS A 211 -12.69 -7.68 -3.15
CA HIS A 211 -12.35 -7.80 -1.73
C HIS A 211 -13.61 -7.98 -0.87
N GLN A 212 -14.70 -7.25 -1.15
CA GLN A 212 -15.95 -7.37 -0.38
C GLN A 212 -16.63 -8.74 -0.54
N LEU A 213 -16.69 -9.27 -1.76
CA LEU A 213 -17.23 -10.61 -2.02
C LEU A 213 -16.40 -11.67 -1.29
N GLN A 214 -15.07 -11.56 -1.35
CA GLN A 214 -14.18 -12.49 -0.65
C GLN A 214 -14.32 -12.39 0.88
N ALA A 215 -14.39 -11.18 1.44
CA ALA A 215 -14.62 -10.98 2.87
C ALA A 215 -15.95 -11.61 3.33
N ARG A 216 -17.04 -11.39 2.58
CA ARG A 216 -18.34 -11.98 2.89
C ARG A 216 -18.32 -13.50 2.83
N GLU A 217 -17.65 -14.08 1.83
CA GLU A 217 -17.49 -15.54 1.70
C GLU A 217 -16.71 -16.11 2.89
N LEU A 218 -15.63 -15.46 3.31
CA LEU A 218 -14.86 -15.91 4.48
C LEU A 218 -15.64 -15.81 5.78
N VAL A 219 -16.44 -14.75 5.96
CA VAL A 219 -17.33 -14.62 7.12
C VAL A 219 -18.44 -15.68 7.08
N SER A 220 -18.94 -16.04 5.89
CA SER A 220 -19.90 -17.14 5.71
C SER A 220 -19.30 -18.47 6.17
N GLN A 221 -18.08 -18.80 5.73
CA GLN A 221 -17.34 -19.99 6.17
C GLN A 221 -17.11 -20.00 7.68
N ALA A 222 -16.63 -18.89 8.26
CA ALA A 222 -16.44 -18.76 9.70
C ALA A 222 -17.76 -18.94 10.48
N THR A 223 -18.87 -18.44 9.94
CA THR A 223 -20.22 -18.61 10.51
C THR A 223 -20.63 -20.08 10.52
N ASN A 224 -20.42 -20.79 9.42
CA ASN A 224 -20.72 -22.22 9.32
C ASN A 224 -19.87 -23.05 10.29
N HIS A 225 -18.56 -22.78 10.35
CA HIS A 225 -17.67 -23.45 11.30
C HIS A 225 -18.07 -23.15 12.76
N THR A 226 -18.51 -21.92 13.06
CA THR A 226 -19.00 -21.56 14.41
C THR A 226 -20.27 -22.32 14.78
N ALA A 227 -21.20 -22.47 13.84
CA ALA A 227 -22.42 -23.26 14.05
C ALA A 227 -22.08 -24.75 14.31
N GLU A 228 -21.16 -25.33 13.54
CA GLU A 228 -20.67 -26.68 13.77
C GLU A 228 -20.00 -26.83 15.15
N LEU A 229 -19.21 -25.85 15.58
CA LEU A 229 -18.54 -25.87 16.89
C LEU A 229 -19.55 -25.81 18.03
N VAL A 230 -20.55 -24.93 17.93
CA VAL A 230 -21.63 -24.80 18.91
C VAL A 230 -22.41 -26.11 19.02
N GLN A 231 -22.74 -26.74 17.89
CA GLN A 231 -23.43 -28.02 17.89
C GLN A 231 -22.58 -29.14 18.51
N ALA A 232 -21.30 -29.22 18.14
CA ALA A 232 -20.39 -30.24 18.66
C ALA A 232 -20.15 -30.07 20.18
N LEU A 233 -19.99 -28.83 20.66
CA LEU A 233 -19.88 -28.53 22.09
C LEU A 233 -21.17 -28.87 22.84
N SER A 234 -22.33 -28.53 22.27
CA SER A 234 -23.62 -28.84 22.89
C SER A 234 -23.82 -30.35 23.02
N ASN A 235 -23.50 -31.12 21.97
CA ASN A 235 -23.52 -32.58 22.01
C ASN A 235 -22.57 -33.11 23.10
N PHE A 236 -21.33 -32.62 23.15
CA PHE A 236 -20.35 -33.03 24.15
C PHE A 236 -20.85 -32.78 25.59
N TYR A 237 -21.40 -31.60 25.88
CA TYR A 237 -21.93 -31.29 27.20
C TYR A 237 -23.19 -32.10 27.53
N THR A 238 -24.07 -32.32 26.55
CA THR A 238 -25.31 -33.10 26.74
C THR A 238 -24.99 -34.56 27.05
N TYR A 239 -24.05 -35.18 26.33
CA TYR A 239 -23.65 -36.56 26.61
C TYR A 239 -22.79 -36.68 27.87
N SER A 240 -21.99 -35.66 28.19
CA SER A 240 -21.30 -35.59 29.49
C SER A 240 -22.30 -35.53 30.65
N GLU A 241 -23.41 -34.79 30.50
CA GLU A 241 -24.47 -34.71 31.52
C GLU A 241 -25.13 -36.07 31.72
N GLN A 242 -25.44 -36.75 30.62
CA GLN A 242 -26.02 -38.09 30.68
C GLN A 242 -25.06 -39.08 31.34
N ARG A 243 -23.77 -39.00 31.03
CA ARG A 243 -22.75 -39.87 31.60
C ARG A 243 -22.58 -39.64 33.10
N SER A 244 -22.51 -38.39 33.56
CA SER A 244 -22.38 -38.06 34.99
C SER A 244 -23.58 -38.51 35.84
N LYS A 245 -24.70 -38.87 35.22
CA LYS A 245 -25.87 -39.48 35.88
C LYS A 245 -25.85 -41.02 35.88
N ILE A 246 -24.84 -41.62 35.24
CA ILE A 246 -24.67 -43.08 35.12
C ILE A 246 -23.43 -43.53 35.91
N TYR A 247 -22.36 -42.74 35.88
CA TYR A 247 -21.08 -43.06 36.52
C TYR A 247 -20.48 -41.78 37.13
N PRO A 248 -19.91 -41.81 38.35
CA PRO A 248 -19.61 -42.99 39.18
C PRO A 248 -20.82 -43.61 39.91
N ALA A 249 -21.90 -42.86 40.11
CA ALA A 249 -23.13 -43.32 40.77
C ALA A 249 -24.35 -43.09 39.86
N ASP A 250 -25.33 -44.00 39.92
CA ASP A 250 -26.49 -44.00 39.00
C ASP A 250 -27.77 -43.36 39.58
N GLY A 251 -27.75 -42.95 40.84
CA GLY A 251 -28.89 -42.33 41.53
C GLY A 251 -29.96 -43.31 41.99
N THR A 252 -29.85 -44.60 41.66
CA THR A 252 -30.80 -45.65 42.03
C THR A 252 -30.32 -46.47 43.21
N HIS A 253 -29.04 -46.86 43.19
CA HIS A 253 -28.40 -47.61 44.27
C HIS A 253 -27.56 -46.69 45.16
N GLU A 254 -26.91 -45.70 44.56
CA GLU A 254 -26.11 -44.69 45.25
C GLU A 254 -26.59 -43.29 44.87
N PRO A 255 -26.80 -42.38 45.84
CA PRO A 255 -27.20 -41.02 45.55
C PRO A 255 -26.08 -40.28 44.81
N TYR A 256 -26.46 -39.38 43.89
CA TYR A 256 -25.49 -38.52 43.21
C TYR A 256 -24.72 -37.65 44.21
N SER A 257 -23.42 -37.49 43.98
CA SER A 257 -22.62 -36.57 44.78
C SER A 257 -23.10 -35.12 44.63
N PRO A 258 -22.91 -34.26 45.65
CA PRO A 258 -23.23 -32.84 45.53
C PRO A 258 -22.52 -32.16 44.34
N VAL A 259 -21.30 -32.60 44.02
CA VAL A 259 -20.51 -32.12 42.87
C VAL A 259 -21.22 -32.47 41.57
N ASN A 260 -21.59 -33.74 41.37
CA ASN A 260 -22.21 -34.19 40.13
C ASN A 260 -23.63 -33.64 39.92
N ILE A 261 -24.39 -33.41 41.00
CA ILE A 261 -25.68 -32.69 40.93
C ILE A 261 -25.46 -31.28 40.36
N GLN A 262 -24.49 -30.56 40.90
CA GLN A 262 -24.20 -29.19 40.48
C GLN A 262 -23.58 -29.14 39.08
N TYR A 263 -22.74 -30.11 38.73
CA TYR A 263 -22.15 -30.26 37.41
C TYR A 263 -23.22 -30.50 36.34
N CYS A 264 -24.11 -31.47 36.55
CA CYS A 264 -25.21 -31.77 35.64
C CYS A 264 -26.12 -30.57 35.44
N LYS A 265 -26.43 -29.82 36.52
CA LYS A 265 -27.22 -28.58 36.42
C LYS A 265 -26.55 -27.57 35.49
N TYR A 266 -25.24 -27.33 35.62
CA TYR A 266 -24.55 -26.39 34.76
C TYR A 266 -24.40 -26.89 33.32
N LEU A 267 -24.16 -28.20 33.12
CA LEU A 267 -24.15 -28.81 31.79
C LEU A 267 -25.48 -28.62 31.07
N HIS A 268 -26.61 -28.78 31.76
CA HIS A 268 -27.94 -28.59 31.19
C HIS A 268 -28.17 -27.17 30.65
N GLU A 269 -27.54 -26.16 31.26
CA GLU A 269 -27.65 -24.75 30.87
C GLU A 269 -26.83 -24.40 29.61
N ASN A 270 -26.06 -25.33 29.02
CA ASN A 270 -25.05 -25.07 27.99
C ASN A 270 -25.53 -24.20 26.81
N MET A 271 -26.72 -24.48 26.26
CA MET A 271 -27.22 -23.78 25.07
C MET A 271 -27.52 -22.30 25.33
N THR A 272 -27.72 -21.91 26.58
CA THR A 272 -27.88 -20.50 26.98
C THR A 272 -26.64 -19.68 26.66
N TYR A 273 -25.45 -20.29 26.71
CA TYR A 273 -24.17 -19.64 26.47
C TYR A 273 -23.64 -19.90 25.07
N LEU A 274 -23.90 -21.07 24.48
CA LEU A 274 -23.43 -21.43 23.15
C LEU A 274 -24.24 -20.76 22.02
N ARG A 275 -25.58 -20.77 22.12
CA ARG A 275 -26.46 -20.26 21.04
C ARG A 275 -26.25 -18.78 20.70
N PRO A 276 -26.04 -17.86 21.67
CA PRO A 276 -25.80 -16.46 21.36
C PRO A 276 -24.54 -16.22 20.51
N VAL A 277 -23.51 -17.06 20.65
CA VAL A 277 -22.27 -16.98 19.85
C VAL A 277 -22.59 -17.21 18.36
N GLU A 278 -23.31 -18.28 18.05
CA GLU A 278 -23.77 -18.58 16.69
C GLU A 278 -24.67 -17.48 16.13
N GLN A 279 -25.67 -17.05 16.91
CA GLN A 279 -26.66 -16.06 16.46
C GLN A 279 -26.03 -14.69 16.15
N SER A 280 -25.09 -14.25 16.98
CA SER A 280 -24.41 -12.96 16.77
C SER A 280 -23.50 -12.97 15.55
N LEU A 281 -22.81 -14.07 15.25
CA LEU A 281 -22.00 -14.17 14.03
C LEU A 281 -22.88 -14.30 12.77
N LYS A 282 -23.99 -15.03 12.83
CA LYS A 282 -25.01 -15.04 11.76
C LYS A 282 -25.60 -13.66 11.50
N HIS A 283 -25.84 -12.88 12.56
CA HIS A 283 -26.28 -11.50 12.44
C HIS A 283 -25.23 -10.65 11.73
N PHE A 284 -23.95 -10.75 12.14
CA PHE A 284 -22.86 -10.06 11.45
C PHE A 284 -22.83 -10.39 9.96
N LEU A 285 -22.88 -11.67 9.58
CA LEU A 285 -22.94 -12.08 8.17
C LEU A 285 -24.10 -11.43 7.41
N SER A 286 -25.29 -11.34 8.02
CA SER A 286 -26.47 -10.73 7.39
C SER A 286 -26.34 -9.22 7.13
N THR A 287 -25.39 -8.56 7.82
CA THR A 287 -25.14 -7.12 7.67
C THR A 287 -24.13 -6.80 6.57
N LEU A 288 -23.41 -7.81 6.07
CA LEU A 288 -22.41 -7.65 5.01
C LEU A 288 -23.08 -7.59 3.63
N ASN A 289 -23.04 -6.41 2.99
CA ASN A 289 -23.58 -6.21 1.65
C ASN A 289 -22.46 -6.01 0.62
N GLU A 290 -22.72 -6.33 -0.66
CA GLU A 290 -21.75 -6.10 -1.75
C GLU A 290 -21.33 -4.64 -1.86
N ASP A 291 -22.21 -3.72 -1.50
CA ASP A 291 -22.00 -2.28 -1.60
C ASP A 291 -21.37 -1.66 -0.34
N SER A 292 -21.26 -2.39 0.79
CA SER A 292 -20.66 -1.88 2.03
C SER A 292 -19.17 -2.13 2.09
N LEU A 293 -18.38 -1.13 2.52
CA LEU A 293 -16.95 -1.35 2.80
C LEU A 293 -16.85 -2.09 4.14
N THR A 294 -16.57 -3.38 4.08
CA THR A 294 -16.24 -4.21 5.25
C THR A 294 -14.74 -4.23 5.44
N THR A 295 -14.27 -3.60 6.51
CA THR A 295 -12.91 -3.71 7.05
C THR A 295 -13.02 -3.98 8.54
N LEU A 296 -11.91 -4.30 9.20
CA LEU A 296 -11.93 -4.52 10.65
C LEU A 296 -12.40 -3.27 11.41
N GLU A 297 -12.06 -2.08 10.93
CA GLU A 297 -12.50 -0.83 11.55
C GLU A 297 -14.00 -0.57 11.39
N THR A 298 -14.60 -1.07 10.30
CA THR A 298 -16.03 -0.87 10.03
C THR A 298 -16.91 -2.03 10.48
N ALA A 299 -16.33 -3.15 10.91
CA ALA A 299 -17.03 -4.34 11.41
C ALA A 299 -17.55 -4.17 12.85
N THR A 300 -18.44 -3.19 13.07
CA THR A 300 -19.03 -2.90 14.39
C THR A 300 -19.87 -4.05 14.92
N GLU A 301 -20.55 -4.76 14.02
CA GLU A 301 -21.43 -5.89 14.34
C GLU A 301 -20.67 -7.17 14.76
N LEU A 302 -19.32 -7.13 14.78
CA LEU A 302 -18.49 -8.18 15.36
C LEU A 302 -18.38 -8.07 16.90
N GLN A 303 -18.70 -6.89 17.46
CA GLN A 303 -18.64 -6.64 18.91
C GLN A 303 -19.60 -7.54 19.71
N PRO A 304 -20.88 -7.71 19.34
CA PRO A 304 -21.78 -8.64 20.02
C PRO A 304 -21.26 -10.08 20.01
N PHE A 305 -20.63 -10.51 18.92
CA PHE A 305 -20.00 -11.84 18.82
C PHE A 305 -18.90 -12.01 19.86
N ALA A 306 -17.96 -11.07 19.95
CA ALA A 306 -16.88 -11.16 20.93
C ALA A 306 -17.40 -11.16 22.38
N VAL A 307 -18.43 -10.34 22.69
CA VAL A 307 -19.07 -10.34 24.02
C VAL A 307 -19.71 -11.68 24.35
N ASN A 308 -20.41 -12.29 23.39
CA ASN A 308 -21.03 -13.60 23.60
C ASN A 308 -19.99 -14.73 23.68
N PHE A 309 -18.93 -14.68 22.87
CA PHE A 309 -17.82 -15.61 22.93
C PHE A 309 -17.14 -15.57 24.31
N LYS A 310 -16.90 -14.37 24.85
CA LYS A 310 -16.38 -14.19 26.20
C LYS A 310 -17.27 -14.81 27.28
N LYS A 311 -18.59 -14.67 27.16
CA LYS A 311 -19.56 -15.32 28.07
C LYS A 311 -19.50 -16.84 27.96
N MET A 312 -19.36 -17.39 26.75
CA MET A 312 -19.16 -18.82 26.53
C MET A 312 -17.88 -19.33 27.21
N VAL A 313 -16.76 -18.61 27.05
CA VAL A 313 -15.49 -18.97 27.69
C VAL A 313 -15.57 -18.84 29.21
N ALA A 314 -16.23 -17.81 29.74
CA ALA A 314 -16.49 -17.69 31.18
C ALA A 314 -17.34 -18.86 31.72
N TYR A 315 -18.33 -19.32 30.95
CA TYR A 315 -19.10 -20.52 31.27
C TYR A 315 -18.23 -21.78 31.28
N MET A 316 -17.32 -21.96 30.32
CA MET A 316 -16.37 -23.08 30.32
C MET A 316 -15.45 -23.05 31.55
N ASN A 317 -14.97 -21.87 31.96
CA ASN A 317 -14.19 -21.73 33.20
C ASN A 317 -15.01 -22.06 34.44
N LYS A 318 -16.30 -21.69 34.47
CA LYS A 318 -17.22 -22.04 35.56
C LYS A 318 -17.45 -23.55 35.65
N LEU A 319 -17.50 -24.23 34.49
CA LEU A 319 -17.74 -25.66 34.40
C LEU A 319 -16.51 -26.50 34.79
N LEU A 320 -15.31 -26.01 34.47
CA LEU A 320 -14.06 -26.75 34.62
C LEU A 320 -13.86 -27.35 36.03
N PRO A 321 -13.99 -26.62 37.15
CA PRO A 321 -13.78 -27.21 38.48
C PRO A 321 -14.67 -28.42 38.75
N TYR A 322 -15.94 -28.36 38.35
CA TYR A 322 -16.89 -29.46 38.53
C TYR A 322 -16.57 -30.65 37.63
N GLN A 323 -16.12 -30.40 36.41
CA GLN A 323 -15.69 -31.45 35.49
C GLN A 323 -14.45 -32.19 36.01
N LEU A 324 -13.50 -31.46 36.61
CA LEU A 324 -12.31 -32.03 37.21
C LEU A 324 -12.64 -32.82 38.48
N SER A 325 -13.44 -32.25 39.39
CA SER A 325 -13.85 -32.96 40.61
C SER A 325 -14.73 -34.17 40.33
N SER A 326 -15.57 -34.14 39.28
CA SER A 326 -16.27 -35.34 38.81
C SER A 326 -15.30 -36.44 38.38
N LEU A 327 -14.20 -36.10 37.69
CA LEU A 327 -13.17 -37.08 37.32
C LEU A 327 -12.38 -37.59 38.53
N GLU A 328 -12.14 -36.74 39.52
CA GLU A 328 -11.50 -37.13 40.79
C GLU A 328 -12.38 -38.12 41.58
N GLU A 329 -13.71 -37.91 41.59
CA GLU A 329 -14.66 -38.87 42.16
C GLU A 329 -14.63 -40.22 41.42
N GLU A 330 -14.50 -40.22 40.09
CA GLU A 330 -14.32 -41.45 39.30
C GLU A 330 -12.99 -42.17 39.64
N CYS A 331 -11.93 -41.43 39.95
CA CYS A 331 -10.67 -42.01 40.43
C CYS A 331 -10.80 -42.65 41.82
N ALA A 332 -11.67 -42.11 42.67
CA ALA A 332 -11.89 -42.60 44.02
C ALA A 332 -12.78 -43.86 44.11
N VAL A 333 -13.42 -44.27 43.01
CA VAL A 333 -14.24 -45.49 42.98
C VAL A 333 -13.36 -46.71 43.16
N SER A 334 -13.80 -47.67 43.98
CA SER A 334 -13.05 -48.90 44.29
C SER A 334 -12.76 -49.79 43.05
N SER A 335 -13.57 -49.66 42.00
CA SER A 335 -13.35 -50.34 40.70
C SER A 335 -12.32 -49.65 39.81
N CYS A 336 -11.81 -48.48 40.20
CA CYS A 336 -10.81 -47.75 39.43
C CYS A 336 -9.42 -48.38 39.63
N SER A 337 -8.85 -48.88 38.52
CA SER A 337 -7.47 -49.39 38.53
C SER A 337 -6.46 -48.25 38.41
N ALA A 338 -5.21 -48.47 38.85
CA ALA A 338 -4.14 -47.48 38.70
C ALA A 338 -3.91 -47.04 37.23
N SER A 339 -4.13 -47.94 36.27
CA SER A 339 -4.08 -47.62 34.84
C SER A 339 -5.20 -46.68 34.42
N LEU A 340 -6.43 -46.92 34.91
CA LEU A 340 -7.58 -46.06 34.63
C LEU A 340 -7.44 -44.70 35.31
N GLU A 341 -7.00 -44.67 36.56
CA GLU A 341 -6.68 -43.45 37.31
C GLU A 341 -5.65 -42.60 36.55
N SER A 342 -4.57 -43.23 36.05
CA SER A 342 -3.57 -42.54 35.21
C SER A 342 -4.21 -41.90 33.97
N LYS A 343 -5.13 -42.60 33.29
CA LYS A 343 -5.82 -42.03 32.11
C LYS A 343 -6.83 -40.94 32.47
N ASN A 344 -7.48 -41.04 33.63
CA ASN A 344 -8.32 -39.98 34.16
C ASN A 344 -7.51 -38.72 34.46
N MET A 345 -6.31 -38.86 35.03
CA MET A 345 -5.41 -37.74 35.32
C MET A 345 -4.83 -37.11 34.04
N ASP A 346 -4.53 -37.92 33.01
CA ASP A 346 -4.18 -37.44 31.67
C ASP A 346 -5.33 -36.61 31.05
N LEU A 347 -6.58 -37.09 31.15
CA LEU A 347 -7.76 -36.36 30.67
C LEU A 347 -8.00 -35.08 31.47
N HIS A 348 -7.86 -35.13 32.78
CA HIS A 348 -7.99 -34.00 33.69
C HIS A 348 -7.00 -32.88 33.31
N ALA A 349 -5.72 -33.22 33.03
CA ALA A 349 -4.73 -32.27 32.54
C ALA A 349 -5.11 -31.68 31.16
N SER A 350 -5.57 -32.52 30.23
CA SER A 350 -6.00 -32.08 28.89
C SER A 350 -7.21 -31.14 28.93
N LEU A 351 -8.17 -31.36 29.83
CA LEU A 351 -9.32 -30.47 30.00
C LEU A 351 -8.90 -29.10 30.55
N LYS A 352 -7.99 -29.05 31.53
CA LYS A 352 -7.39 -27.79 32.00
C LYS A 352 -6.71 -27.04 30.86
N HIS A 353 -5.93 -27.76 30.06
CA HIS A 353 -5.25 -27.17 28.91
C HIS A 353 -6.23 -26.64 27.86
N LEU A 354 -7.28 -27.39 27.53
CA LEU A 354 -8.32 -26.96 26.60
C LEU A 354 -8.99 -25.65 27.04
N THR A 355 -9.39 -25.54 28.32
CA THR A 355 -9.97 -24.30 28.85
C THR A 355 -8.98 -23.13 28.78
N ALA A 356 -7.69 -23.36 29.07
CA ALA A 356 -6.67 -22.32 28.94
C ALA A 356 -6.51 -21.83 27.48
N VAL A 357 -6.62 -22.72 26.50
CA VAL A 357 -6.59 -22.34 25.08
C VAL A 357 -7.83 -21.52 24.69
N PHE A 358 -9.01 -21.87 25.19
CA PHE A 358 -10.21 -21.03 24.99
C PHE A 358 -10.06 -19.63 25.60
N ASN A 359 -9.42 -19.50 26.78
CA ASN A 359 -9.10 -18.20 27.38
C ASN A 359 -8.14 -17.37 26.50
N LYS A 360 -7.13 -18.01 25.93
CA LYS A 360 -6.22 -17.38 24.97
C LYS A 360 -6.98 -16.92 23.71
N LEU A 361 -7.90 -17.75 23.20
CA LEU A 361 -8.71 -17.41 22.04
C LEU A 361 -9.68 -16.24 22.30
N ASP A 362 -10.30 -16.18 23.49
CA ASP A 362 -11.13 -15.04 23.92
C ASP A 362 -10.38 -13.71 23.81
N THR A 363 -9.10 -13.70 24.20
CA THR A 363 -8.25 -12.50 24.09
C THR A 363 -8.12 -12.04 22.64
N TYR A 364 -7.86 -12.96 21.70
CA TYR A 364 -7.74 -12.61 20.29
C TYR A 364 -9.07 -12.25 19.63
N VAL A 365 -10.17 -12.91 20.00
CA VAL A 365 -11.52 -12.56 19.53
C VAL A 365 -11.92 -11.17 20.03
N GLY A 366 -11.60 -10.84 21.28
CA GLY A 366 -11.79 -9.50 21.84
C GLY A 366 -10.97 -8.43 21.09
N LEU A 367 -9.70 -8.71 20.80
CA LEU A 367 -8.85 -7.81 20.00
C LEU A 367 -9.34 -7.62 18.57
N LEU A 368 -9.87 -8.68 17.95
CA LEU A 368 -10.47 -8.64 16.60
C LEU A 368 -11.65 -7.67 16.57
N ALA A 369 -12.57 -7.81 17.53
CA ALA A 369 -13.72 -6.93 17.62
C ALA A 369 -13.30 -5.49 17.96
N ALA A 370 -12.34 -5.30 18.88
CA ALA A 370 -11.88 -3.99 19.33
C ALA A 370 -11.42 -3.06 18.20
N GLN A 371 -11.04 -3.59 17.03
CA GLN A 371 -10.65 -2.81 15.86
C GLN A 371 -11.75 -1.84 15.37
N SER A 372 -13.03 -2.18 15.57
CA SER A 372 -14.16 -1.31 15.20
C SER A 372 -14.58 -0.31 16.29
N GLY A 373 -13.89 -0.31 17.44
CA GLY A 373 -14.14 0.56 18.58
C GLY A 373 -13.50 1.95 18.45
N LYS A 374 -14.19 2.99 18.94
CA LYS A 374 -13.72 4.39 18.89
C LYS A 374 -12.41 4.65 19.65
N THR A 375 -12.04 3.77 20.58
CA THR A 375 -10.92 3.95 21.52
C THR A 375 -9.70 3.09 21.19
N CYS A 376 -9.79 2.16 20.23
CA CYS A 376 -8.71 1.22 19.97
C CYS A 376 -7.83 1.72 18.82
N SER A 377 -6.68 2.30 19.17
CA SER A 377 -5.63 2.70 18.23
C SER A 377 -4.56 1.61 18.14
N HIS A 378 -4.90 0.40 17.70
CA HIS A 378 -3.87 -0.57 17.36
C HIS A 378 -3.29 -0.22 15.97
N PRO A 379 -1.97 -0.10 15.82
CA PRO A 379 -1.36 0.19 14.52
C PRO A 379 -1.71 -0.93 13.53
N GLN A 380 -2.20 -0.58 12.34
CA GLN A 380 -2.49 -1.54 11.25
C GLN A 380 -1.26 -2.41 10.90
N LYS A 381 -0.05 -1.89 11.12
CA LYS A 381 1.22 -2.63 10.97
C LYS A 381 1.26 -3.93 11.79
N ASN A 382 0.54 -3.97 12.91
CA ASN A 382 0.52 -5.13 13.80
C ASN A 382 -0.57 -6.15 13.41
N HIS A 383 -1.45 -5.84 12.44
CA HIS A 383 -2.55 -6.73 12.04
C HIS A 383 -2.02 -8.08 11.52
N ALA A 384 -0.96 -8.07 10.70
CA ALA A 384 -0.35 -9.31 10.21
C ALA A 384 0.16 -10.21 11.35
N HIS A 385 0.82 -9.63 12.35
CA HIS A 385 1.29 -10.36 13.53
C HIS A 385 0.11 -10.87 14.37
N PHE A 386 -0.91 -10.03 14.58
CA PHE A 386 -2.12 -10.40 15.30
C PHE A 386 -2.82 -11.61 14.66
N PHE A 387 -3.02 -11.60 13.34
CA PHE A 387 -3.65 -12.73 12.64
C PHE A 387 -2.79 -13.99 12.65
N SER A 388 -1.47 -13.84 12.57
CA SER A 388 -0.54 -14.97 12.75
C SER A 388 -0.69 -15.62 14.13
N HIS A 389 -0.79 -14.80 15.19
CA HIS A 389 -1.00 -15.31 16.55
C HIS A 389 -2.40 -15.91 16.76
N LEU A 390 -3.44 -15.34 16.17
CA LEU A 390 -4.78 -15.93 16.17
C LEU A 390 -4.78 -17.29 15.43
N CYS A 391 -4.07 -17.40 14.30
CA CYS A 391 -3.86 -18.65 13.58
C CYS A 391 -3.18 -19.69 14.46
N GLN A 392 -2.14 -19.30 15.19
CA GLN A 392 -1.49 -20.20 16.15
C GLN A 392 -2.44 -20.61 17.29
N ALA A 393 -3.26 -19.70 17.81
CA ALA A 393 -4.24 -20.03 18.85
C ALA A 393 -5.31 -21.04 18.39
N LEU A 394 -5.77 -20.96 17.13
CA LEU A 394 -6.68 -21.96 16.55
C LEU A 394 -5.99 -23.31 16.32
N LYS A 395 -4.71 -23.32 15.98
CA LYS A 395 -3.89 -24.54 15.90
C LYS A 395 -3.74 -25.19 17.27
N ASP A 396 -3.43 -24.39 18.30
CA ASP A 396 -3.35 -24.83 19.70
C ASP A 396 -4.70 -25.42 20.13
N LEU A 397 -5.83 -24.82 19.73
CA LEU A 397 -7.17 -25.31 20.04
C LEU A 397 -7.42 -26.70 19.42
N ASN A 398 -7.08 -26.89 18.14
CA ASN A 398 -7.24 -28.19 17.50
C ASN A 398 -6.41 -29.27 18.20
N ASN A 399 -5.17 -28.95 18.57
CA ASN A 399 -4.29 -29.86 19.29
C ASN A 399 -4.85 -30.21 20.68
N ALA A 400 -5.33 -29.22 21.44
CA ALA A 400 -5.90 -29.44 22.76
C ALA A 400 -7.13 -30.36 22.70
N VAL A 401 -8.03 -30.16 21.73
CA VAL A 401 -9.20 -31.02 21.54
C VAL A 401 -8.80 -32.45 21.11
N ARG A 402 -7.75 -32.60 20.29
CA ARG A 402 -7.20 -33.92 19.93
C ARG A 402 -6.68 -34.67 21.15
N GLU A 403 -5.96 -34.00 22.05
CA GLU A 403 -5.47 -34.62 23.28
C GLU A 403 -6.63 -34.99 24.24
N VAL A 404 -7.66 -34.14 24.38
CA VAL A 404 -8.87 -34.50 25.14
C VAL A 404 -9.54 -35.73 24.53
N SER A 405 -9.74 -35.75 23.21
CA SER A 405 -10.34 -36.90 22.51
C SER A 405 -9.52 -38.17 22.71
N LYS A 406 -8.21 -38.11 22.54
CA LYS A 406 -7.28 -39.24 22.73
C LYS A 406 -7.33 -39.79 24.15
N HIS A 407 -7.23 -38.93 25.17
CA HIS A 407 -7.26 -39.37 26.57
C HIS A 407 -8.62 -39.91 26.97
N TYR A 408 -9.71 -39.29 26.50
CA TYR A 408 -11.07 -39.80 26.73
C TYR A 408 -11.27 -41.18 26.10
N ASN A 409 -10.84 -41.39 24.85
CA ASN A 409 -10.93 -42.70 24.19
C ASN A 409 -10.13 -43.79 24.92
N ALA A 410 -8.94 -43.46 25.41
CA ALA A 410 -8.11 -44.39 26.17
C ALA A 410 -8.75 -44.74 27.52
N LYS A 411 -9.33 -43.74 28.21
CA LYS A 411 -10.13 -43.93 29.43
C LYS A 411 -11.30 -44.88 29.18
N VAL A 412 -12.16 -44.57 28.21
CA VAL A 412 -13.34 -45.37 27.85
C VAL A 412 -12.98 -46.82 27.52
N SER A 413 -11.86 -47.03 26.82
CA SER A 413 -11.39 -48.37 26.46
C SER A 413 -11.07 -49.24 27.69
N LEU A 414 -10.57 -48.64 28.78
CA LEU A 414 -10.33 -49.31 30.04
C LEU A 414 -11.62 -49.45 30.86
N GLU A 415 -12.46 -48.41 30.89
CA GLU A 415 -13.75 -48.44 31.60
C GLU A 415 -14.67 -49.55 31.06
N HIS A 416 -14.72 -49.72 29.74
CA HIS A 416 -15.54 -50.75 29.11
C HIS A 416 -15.16 -52.19 29.49
N GLN A 417 -13.94 -52.39 30.00
CA GLN A 417 -13.43 -53.68 30.48
C GLN A 417 -13.82 -53.96 31.94
N LEU A 418 -14.33 -52.96 32.67
CA LEU A 418 -14.76 -53.14 34.05
C LEU A 418 -16.02 -54.03 34.12
N PRO A 419 -16.10 -54.96 35.09
CA PRO A 419 -17.30 -55.76 35.31
C PRO A 419 -18.55 -54.91 35.65
N THR A 420 -18.34 -53.72 36.22
CA THR A 420 -19.39 -52.77 36.58
C THR A 420 -19.87 -51.89 35.42
N ALA A 421 -19.25 -51.99 34.23
CA ALA A 421 -19.60 -51.17 33.07
C ALA A 421 -20.92 -51.62 32.43
N THR A 422 -22.00 -50.88 32.72
CA THR A 422 -23.33 -51.16 32.16
C THR A 422 -23.38 -50.86 30.66
N GLN A 423 -24.30 -51.53 29.94
CA GLN A 423 -24.50 -51.24 28.50
C GLN A 423 -24.88 -49.77 28.26
N ARG A 424 -25.64 -49.17 29.18
CA ARG A 424 -26.04 -47.76 29.12
C ARG A 424 -24.83 -46.83 29.25
N LEU A 425 -23.87 -47.15 30.11
CA LEU A 425 -22.61 -46.42 30.21
C LEU A 425 -21.85 -46.51 28.88
N LYS A 426 -21.67 -47.73 28.36
CA LYS A 426 -20.94 -47.97 27.10
C LYS A 426 -21.50 -47.19 25.92
N THR A 427 -22.81 -47.21 25.73
CA THR A 427 -23.46 -46.46 24.63
C THR A 427 -23.37 -44.94 24.82
N THR A 428 -23.41 -44.46 26.07
CA THR A 428 -23.25 -43.03 26.37
C THR A 428 -21.81 -42.57 26.13
N ASP A 429 -20.82 -43.38 26.49
CA ASP A 429 -19.41 -43.10 26.23
C ASP A 429 -19.09 -43.05 24.73
N GLU A 430 -19.66 -43.94 23.93
CA GLU A 430 -19.55 -43.88 22.46
C GLU A 430 -20.11 -42.56 21.90
N CYS A 431 -21.19 -42.06 22.47
CA CYS A 431 -21.77 -40.77 22.10
C CYS A 431 -20.87 -39.59 22.51
N VAL A 432 -20.25 -39.63 23.69
CA VAL A 432 -19.24 -38.63 24.10
C VAL A 432 -18.02 -38.68 23.16
N VAL A 433 -17.49 -39.85 22.86
CA VAL A 433 -16.38 -40.04 21.91
C VAL A 433 -16.73 -39.47 20.53
N SER A 434 -17.91 -39.78 20.01
CA SER A 434 -18.39 -39.27 18.72
C SER A 434 -18.49 -37.73 18.70
N SER A 435 -18.96 -37.13 19.81
CA SER A 435 -18.99 -35.67 19.95
C SER A 435 -17.59 -35.04 20.00
N LEU A 436 -16.62 -35.70 20.65
CA LEU A 436 -15.22 -35.27 20.68
C LEU A 436 -14.56 -35.37 19.30
N ILE A 437 -14.84 -36.42 18.52
CA ILE A 437 -14.38 -36.54 17.13
C ILE A 437 -14.96 -35.41 16.26
N SER A 438 -16.23 -35.07 16.48
CA SER A 438 -16.87 -33.93 15.81
C SER A 438 -16.19 -32.61 16.18
N LEU A 439 -15.82 -32.41 17.46
CA LEU A 439 -15.04 -31.26 17.91
C LEU A 439 -13.64 -31.20 17.30
N VAL A 440 -12.92 -32.32 17.21
CA VAL A 440 -11.61 -32.40 16.53
C VAL A 440 -11.74 -31.98 15.07
N THR A 441 -12.79 -32.46 14.39
CA THR A 441 -13.04 -32.14 12.98
C THR A 441 -13.35 -30.66 12.79
N CYS A 442 -14.26 -30.11 13.60
CA CYS A 442 -14.67 -28.71 13.51
C CYS A 442 -13.52 -27.73 13.84
N THR A 443 -12.78 -27.96 14.94
CA THR A 443 -11.61 -27.14 15.28
C THR A 443 -10.49 -27.27 14.23
N GLY A 444 -10.40 -28.43 13.56
CA GLY A 444 -9.49 -28.64 12.43
C GLY A 444 -9.86 -27.77 11.23
N LYS A 445 -11.16 -27.65 10.92
CA LYS A 445 -11.68 -26.74 9.90
C LYS A 445 -11.33 -25.28 10.20
N PHE A 446 -11.45 -24.83 11.46
CA PHE A 446 -11.04 -23.48 11.86
C PHE A 446 -9.55 -23.21 11.65
N ASN A 447 -8.69 -24.15 12.04
CA ASN A 447 -7.25 -24.05 11.81
C ASN A 447 -6.94 -23.99 10.30
N ALA A 448 -7.53 -24.87 9.49
CA ALA A 448 -7.34 -24.87 8.03
C ALA A 448 -7.87 -23.58 7.38
N PHE A 449 -9.04 -23.10 7.81
CA PHE A 449 -9.66 -21.87 7.35
C PHE A 449 -8.77 -20.65 7.58
N LEU A 450 -8.28 -20.44 8.81
CA LEU A 450 -7.49 -19.24 9.08
C LEU A 450 -6.10 -19.33 8.47
N SER A 451 -5.48 -20.51 8.49
CA SER A 451 -4.16 -20.71 7.89
C SER A 451 -4.17 -20.54 6.36
N GLY A 452 -5.17 -21.10 5.67
CA GLY A 452 -5.32 -20.97 4.21
C GLY A 452 -5.70 -19.56 3.74
N ASN A 453 -6.29 -18.74 4.62
CA ASN A 453 -6.71 -17.37 4.30
C ASN A 453 -5.89 -16.30 5.04
N LEU A 454 -4.77 -16.68 5.65
CA LEU A 454 -3.97 -15.78 6.50
C LEU A 454 -3.47 -14.57 5.72
N GLU A 455 -3.08 -14.75 4.46
CA GLU A 455 -2.63 -13.67 3.60
C GLU A 455 -3.73 -12.62 3.40
N PHE A 456 -4.97 -13.06 3.11
CA PHE A 456 -6.11 -12.17 2.95
C PHE A 456 -6.37 -11.34 4.22
N PHE A 457 -6.37 -11.99 5.39
CA PHE A 457 -6.58 -11.30 6.66
C PHE A 457 -5.43 -10.37 7.05
N SER A 458 -4.19 -10.70 6.64
CA SER A 458 -2.99 -9.91 6.96
C SER A 458 -2.76 -8.74 6.01
N GLN A 459 -3.40 -8.73 4.84
CA GLN A 459 -3.32 -7.62 3.89
C GLN A 459 -4.13 -6.43 4.39
N SER A 460 -3.53 -5.22 4.33
CA SER A 460 -4.30 -3.98 4.50
C SER A 460 -5.33 -3.88 3.39
N ALA A 461 -6.60 -3.71 3.73
CA ALA A 461 -7.65 -3.55 2.74
C ALA A 461 -7.27 -2.42 1.76
N GLY A 462 -7.14 -2.75 0.48
CA GLY A 462 -6.54 -1.90 -0.56
C GLY A 462 -7.40 -0.72 -1.00
N TYR A 463 -8.35 -0.27 -0.17
CA TYR A 463 -9.17 0.89 -0.52
C TYR A 463 -8.33 2.16 -0.44
N ARG A 464 -8.41 2.97 -1.48
CA ARG A 464 -7.84 4.31 -1.50
C ARG A 464 -8.92 5.27 -1.04
N THR A 465 -8.62 6.12 -0.06
CA THR A 465 -9.44 7.30 0.21
C THR A 465 -9.06 8.37 -0.82
N ARG A 466 -10.04 8.82 -1.61
CA ARG A 466 -9.83 9.90 -2.59
C ARG A 466 -9.31 11.13 -1.85
N GLY A 467 -8.19 11.70 -2.28
CA GLY A 467 -7.54 12.84 -1.61
C GLY A 467 -6.44 12.47 -0.60
N SER A 468 -6.24 11.18 -0.30
CA SER A 468 -5.03 10.75 0.43
C SER A 468 -3.84 10.83 -0.52
N SER A 469 -3.14 11.96 -0.46
CA SER A 469 -1.85 12.12 -1.10
C SER A 469 -0.92 11.08 -0.50
N ILE A 470 -0.15 10.38 -1.32
CA ILE A 470 0.99 9.57 -0.87
C ILE A 470 2.03 10.55 -0.33
N GLY A 471 1.77 11.08 0.87
CA GLY A 471 2.71 11.88 1.63
C GLY A 471 3.72 10.93 2.26
N ILE A 472 4.97 11.36 2.32
CA ILE A 472 6.12 10.60 2.83
C ILE A 472 5.91 10.16 4.30
N ASP A 473 4.95 10.78 5.01
CA ASP A 473 4.51 10.43 6.37
C ASP A 473 3.48 9.29 6.42
N SER A 474 2.98 8.78 5.29
CA SER A 474 2.07 7.61 5.23
C SER A 474 2.78 6.28 5.56
N VAL A 475 4.06 6.33 5.89
CA VAL A 475 4.87 5.15 6.25
C VAL A 475 4.45 4.59 7.62
N THR A 476 3.77 5.36 8.47
CA THR A 476 3.43 4.92 9.84
C THR A 476 2.04 4.32 10.00
N GLU A 477 1.02 4.81 9.30
CA GLU A 477 -0.36 4.28 9.42
C GLU A 477 -1.07 4.45 8.06
N GLY A 478 -1.65 3.37 7.53
CA GLY A 478 -2.32 3.34 6.22
C GLY A 478 -3.66 4.11 6.20
N PRO A 479 -4.41 4.05 5.09
CA PRO A 479 -5.73 4.66 5.01
C PRO A 479 -6.65 4.11 6.11
N ARG A 480 -7.28 4.99 6.88
CA ARG A 480 -8.29 4.66 7.89
C ARG A 480 -9.67 5.08 7.41
N SER A 481 -10.67 4.22 7.62
CA SER A 481 -12.09 4.55 7.42
C SER A 481 -12.77 4.68 8.77
N ASN A 482 -13.53 5.76 8.94
CA ASN A 482 -14.35 5.94 10.13
C ASN A 482 -15.57 4.99 10.07
N PRO A 483 -15.94 4.32 11.17
CA PRO A 483 -17.14 3.48 11.24
C PRO A 483 -18.42 4.21 10.77
N ALA A 484 -18.48 5.54 10.95
CA ALA A 484 -19.61 6.36 10.51
C ALA A 484 -19.87 6.31 8.98
N ILE A 485 -18.85 5.99 8.17
CA ILE A 485 -19.00 5.85 6.71
C ILE A 485 -20.06 4.79 6.37
N VAL A 486 -20.10 3.67 7.10
CA VAL A 486 -21.09 2.62 6.86
C VAL A 486 -22.51 3.17 7.09
N CYS A 487 -22.72 3.91 8.18
CA CYS A 487 -23.99 4.55 8.46
C CYS A 487 -24.38 5.59 7.40
N TYR A 488 -23.42 6.39 6.91
CA TYR A 488 -23.68 7.37 5.85
C TYR A 488 -24.06 6.69 4.54
N ARG A 489 -23.37 5.60 4.17
CA ARG A 489 -23.69 4.82 2.98
C ARG A 489 -25.07 4.18 3.09
N GLN A 490 -25.42 3.58 4.24
CA GLN A 490 -26.75 3.01 4.48
C GLN A 490 -27.85 4.08 4.40
N LYS A 491 -27.63 5.27 4.98
CA LYS A 491 -28.56 6.40 4.86
C LYS A 491 -28.72 6.86 3.41
N ALA A 492 -27.63 6.97 2.67
CA ALA A 492 -27.65 7.35 1.26
C ALA A 492 -28.39 6.30 0.41
N ALA A 493 -28.11 5.01 0.62
CA ALA A 493 -28.80 3.92 -0.05
C ALA A 493 -30.31 3.94 0.27
N GLY A 494 -30.67 4.08 1.55
CA GLY A 494 -32.07 4.20 1.97
C GLY A 494 -32.78 5.40 1.36
N TYR A 495 -32.09 6.54 1.23
CA TYR A 495 -32.62 7.70 0.53
C TYR A 495 -32.83 7.43 -0.96
N LEU A 496 -31.85 6.85 -1.66
CA LEU A 496 -31.98 6.49 -3.08
C LEU A 496 -33.11 5.46 -3.30
N SER A 497 -33.24 4.46 -2.43
CA SER A 497 -34.35 3.51 -2.47
C SER A 497 -35.70 4.21 -2.25
N SER A 498 -35.75 5.23 -1.38
CA SER A 498 -36.97 6.03 -1.17
C SER A 498 -37.34 6.92 -2.36
N LEU A 499 -36.35 7.32 -3.18
CA LEU A 499 -36.60 8.02 -4.44
C LEU A 499 -37.10 7.07 -5.53
N ALA A 500 -36.66 5.81 -5.51
CA ALA A 500 -37.09 4.79 -6.46
C ALA A 500 -38.46 4.16 -6.10
N SER A 501 -38.88 4.23 -4.83
CA SER A 501 -40.21 3.79 -4.43
C SER A 501 -41.27 4.72 -5.01
N THR A 502 -42.36 4.14 -5.53
CA THR A 502 -43.54 4.90 -5.92
C THR A 502 -43.99 5.76 -4.74
N ALA A 503 -44.25 7.04 -5.00
CA ALA A 503 -44.78 7.93 -3.98
C ALA A 503 -46.03 7.25 -3.38
N PRO A 504 -46.11 7.07 -2.04
CA PRO A 504 -47.29 6.47 -1.44
C PRO A 504 -48.50 7.29 -1.83
N ASP A 505 -49.63 6.62 -2.10
CA ASP A 505 -50.89 7.28 -2.48
C ASP A 505 -51.21 8.39 -1.49
N SER A 506 -50.90 9.61 -1.90
CA SER A 506 -51.11 10.78 -1.07
C SER A 506 -52.52 11.25 -1.36
N VAL A 507 -53.30 11.48 -0.30
CA VAL A 507 -54.60 12.12 -0.43
C VAL A 507 -54.37 13.45 -1.16
N PRO A 508 -55.02 13.70 -2.32
CA PRO A 508 -54.85 14.94 -3.06
C PRO A 508 -54.98 16.14 -2.13
N HIS A 509 -54.09 17.13 -2.26
CA HIS A 509 -53.96 18.23 -1.30
C HIS A 509 -55.31 18.88 -0.95
N GLN A 510 -56.20 19.03 -1.93
CA GLN A 510 -57.54 19.56 -1.75
C GLN A 510 -58.40 18.72 -0.79
N VAL A 511 -58.36 17.40 -0.93
CA VAL A 511 -59.05 16.45 -0.05
C VAL A 511 -58.39 16.44 1.34
N ALA A 512 -57.07 16.58 1.43
CA ALA A 512 -56.38 16.69 2.71
C ALA A 512 -56.75 17.98 3.47
N VAL A 513 -56.92 19.10 2.77
CA VAL A 513 -57.38 20.38 3.34
C VAL A 513 -58.82 20.28 3.80
N GLN A 514 -59.72 19.69 3.00
CA GLN A 514 -61.11 19.45 3.40
C GLN A 514 -61.20 18.53 4.62
N ASN A 515 -60.47 17.41 4.62
CA ASN A 515 -60.43 16.50 5.75
C ASN A 515 -59.92 17.19 7.02
N ARG A 516 -58.93 18.08 6.90
CA ARG A 516 -58.45 18.90 8.01
C ARG A 516 -59.53 19.85 8.52
N GLN A 517 -60.25 20.54 7.64
CA GLN A 517 -61.36 21.42 8.02
C GLN A 517 -62.48 20.64 8.73
N THR A 518 -62.86 19.48 8.21
CA THR A 518 -63.85 18.58 8.82
C THR A 518 -63.41 18.08 10.20
N LEU A 519 -62.14 17.73 10.38
CA LEU A 519 -61.60 17.31 11.67
C LEU A 519 -61.56 18.44 12.69
N LEU A 520 -61.25 19.67 12.25
CA LEU A 520 -61.28 20.85 13.11
C LEU A 520 -62.70 21.18 13.55
N SER A 521 -63.66 21.21 12.62
CA SER A 521 -65.07 21.49 12.94
C SER A 521 -65.70 20.42 13.84
N SER A 522 -65.36 19.14 13.63
CA SER A 522 -65.83 18.06 14.50
C SER A 522 -65.13 18.02 15.86
N ALA A 523 -63.87 18.47 15.97
CA ALA A 523 -63.20 18.66 17.26
C ALA A 523 -63.82 19.82 18.06
N GLU A 524 -64.11 20.95 17.40
CA GLU A 524 -64.80 22.10 18.02
C GLU A 524 -66.21 21.74 18.48
N SER A 525 -66.95 20.98 17.65
CA SER A 525 -68.29 20.46 18.01
C SER A 525 -68.25 19.51 19.21
N LYS A 526 -67.26 18.61 19.27
CA LYS A 526 -67.06 17.70 20.40
C LYS A 526 -66.70 18.44 21.69
N GLU A 527 -65.87 19.48 21.61
CA GLU A 527 -65.51 20.29 22.78
C GLU A 527 -66.71 21.12 23.27
N GLY A 528 -67.51 21.67 22.36
CA GLY A 528 -68.79 22.33 22.67
C GLY A 528 -69.77 21.40 23.36
N LEU A 529 -69.97 20.18 22.85
CA LEU A 529 -70.81 19.15 23.47
C LEU A 529 -70.28 18.72 24.85
N SER A 530 -68.97 18.60 25.02
CA SER A 530 -68.35 18.26 26.32
C SER A 530 -68.57 19.36 27.36
N LYS A 531 -68.49 20.64 26.97
CA LYS A 531 -68.80 21.78 27.83
C LYS A 531 -70.29 21.85 28.18
N GLN A 532 -71.18 21.55 27.23
CA GLN A 532 -72.62 21.45 27.48
C GLN A 532 -72.96 20.28 28.41
N TYR A 533 -72.31 19.12 28.24
CA TYR A 533 -72.49 17.97 29.12
C TYR A 533 -71.99 18.28 30.53
N SER A 534 -70.78 18.83 30.66
CA SER A 534 -70.19 19.21 31.95
C SER A 534 -71.05 20.23 32.68
N SER A 535 -71.54 21.27 32.00
CA SER A 535 -72.41 22.28 32.62
C SER A 535 -73.78 21.73 33.06
N ARG A 536 -74.32 20.71 32.37
CA ARG A 536 -75.54 20.02 32.79
C ARG A 536 -75.31 19.08 33.98
N VAL A 537 -74.15 18.41 34.04
CA VAL A 537 -73.77 17.54 35.16
C VAL A 537 -73.53 18.36 36.44
N SER A 538 -72.96 19.57 36.33
CA SER A 538 -72.73 20.46 37.49
C SER A 538 -73.99 21.05 38.12
N ARG A 539 -75.15 20.97 37.46
CA ARG A 539 -76.43 21.55 37.95
C ARG A 539 -77.29 20.57 38.74
N HIS A 540 -76.87 19.33 38.96
CA HIS A 540 -77.56 18.38 39.84
C HIS A 540 -76.76 18.15 41.14
N PRO A 541 -77.34 18.38 42.33
CA PRO A 541 -76.68 18.08 43.59
C PRO A 541 -76.59 16.56 43.82
N PRO A 542 -75.51 16.05 44.44
CA PRO A 542 -75.27 14.62 44.55
C PRO A 542 -76.20 13.97 45.59
N CYS A 543 -77.07 13.09 45.13
CA CYS A 543 -77.90 12.25 45.99
C CYS A 543 -77.02 11.15 46.64
N LYS A 544 -77.18 10.98 47.95
CA LYS A 544 -76.36 10.12 48.82
C LYS A 544 -76.33 8.66 48.35
N LYS A 545 -75.13 8.07 48.40
CA LYS A 545 -74.87 6.64 48.16
C LYS A 545 -75.62 5.78 49.18
N HIS A 546 -76.44 4.84 48.70
CA HIS A 546 -76.81 3.64 49.45
C HIS A 546 -76.11 2.41 48.85
N SER A 547 -75.32 1.76 49.69
CA SER A 547 -74.73 0.44 49.49
C SER A 547 -75.82 -0.64 49.43
N GLY A 548 -75.88 -1.38 48.33
CA GLY A 548 -76.74 -2.57 48.19
C GLY A 548 -76.10 -3.60 47.29
N LYS A 549 -75.55 -4.66 47.88
CA LYS A 549 -75.17 -5.89 47.20
C LYS A 549 -76.42 -6.48 46.52
N ARG A 550 -76.40 -6.70 45.21
CA ARG A 550 -77.21 -7.76 44.56
C ARG A 550 -76.43 -8.40 43.41
N SER A 551 -76.25 -9.69 43.56
CA SER A 551 -75.92 -10.67 42.54
C SER A 551 -77.06 -10.78 41.52
N VAL A 552 -76.75 -10.70 40.22
CA VAL A 552 -77.60 -11.23 39.16
C VAL A 552 -76.70 -11.81 38.06
N SER A 553 -76.92 -13.10 37.79
CA SER A 553 -76.42 -13.82 36.63
C SER A 553 -77.17 -13.38 35.37
N HIS A 554 -76.51 -13.33 34.21
CA HIS A 554 -77.15 -13.64 32.93
C HIS A 554 -76.10 -13.99 31.86
N ARG A 555 -76.31 -15.15 31.23
CA ARG A 555 -75.75 -15.54 29.93
C ARG A 555 -76.35 -14.62 28.85
N ALA A 556 -75.57 -14.23 27.84
CA ALA A 556 -75.74 -14.72 26.47
C ALA A 556 -74.97 -13.88 25.44
N HIS A 557 -74.44 -14.63 24.47
CA HIS A 557 -74.15 -14.29 23.07
C HIS A 557 -72.94 -13.42 22.72
N GLY A 558 -72.11 -14.05 21.88
CA GLY A 558 -70.90 -13.50 21.29
C GLY A 558 -71.18 -12.47 20.21
N VAL A 559 -70.28 -11.51 20.16
CA VAL A 559 -69.94 -10.75 18.96
C VAL A 559 -68.41 -10.63 18.98
N THR A 560 -67.82 -10.98 17.85
CA THR A 560 -66.40 -10.94 17.50
C THR A 560 -65.79 -9.54 17.73
N PRO A 561 -64.59 -9.41 18.32
CA PRO A 561 -63.88 -8.13 18.37
C PRO A 561 -63.20 -7.86 17.01
N CYS A 562 -63.69 -6.82 16.34
CA CYS A 562 -63.07 -6.24 15.16
C CYS A 562 -61.70 -5.63 15.49
N MET A 563 -60.79 -5.70 14.51
CA MET A 563 -59.39 -5.28 14.56
C MET A 563 -59.11 -3.98 15.33
N CYS A 564 -58.10 -4.05 16.19
CA CYS A 564 -57.45 -2.90 16.82
C CYS A 564 -56.94 -1.90 15.75
N ILE A 565 -57.57 -0.72 15.70
CA ILE A 565 -57.03 0.47 15.03
C ILE A 565 -55.79 0.90 15.82
N GLY A 566 -54.62 0.56 15.27
CA GLY A 566 -53.32 1.01 15.77
C GLY A 566 -53.22 2.54 15.76
N LYS A 567 -52.82 3.11 16.89
CA LYS A 567 -52.49 4.53 17.04
C LYS A 567 -51.38 4.92 16.04
N PHE A 568 -51.75 5.56 14.94
CA PHE A 568 -50.81 6.28 14.08
C PHE A 568 -50.26 7.51 14.82
N LYS A 569 -49.10 7.38 15.47
CA LYS A 569 -48.27 8.53 15.85
C LYS A 569 -47.55 9.04 14.59
N LYS A 570 -48.19 9.93 13.81
CA LYS A 570 -47.48 10.77 12.83
C LYS A 570 -46.57 11.74 13.60
N LYS A 571 -45.29 11.43 13.70
CA LYS A 571 -44.24 12.41 14.02
C LYS A 571 -44.10 13.33 12.81
N HIS A 572 -44.74 14.49 12.83
CA HIS A 572 -44.32 15.61 11.99
C HIS A 572 -42.96 16.10 12.49
N ARG A 573 -41.86 15.64 11.87
CA ARG A 573 -40.59 16.37 11.90
C ARG A 573 -40.61 17.35 10.73
N VAL A 574 -40.99 18.58 11.02
CA VAL A 574 -40.63 19.72 10.17
C VAL A 574 -39.16 19.99 10.47
N ALA A 575 -38.27 19.71 9.51
CA ALA A 575 -36.89 20.15 9.58
C ALA A 575 -36.87 21.65 9.20
N PRO A 576 -36.29 22.55 10.02
CA PRO A 576 -36.08 23.92 9.60
C PRO A 576 -34.95 23.94 8.56
N TRP A 577 -35.27 24.48 7.38
CA TRP A 577 -34.25 24.88 6.41
C TRP A 577 -33.47 26.08 6.97
N PRO A 578 -32.14 26.15 6.79
CA PRO A 578 -31.36 27.32 7.19
C PRO A 578 -31.67 28.49 6.24
N PRO A 579 -31.64 29.74 6.73
CA PRO A 579 -31.77 30.92 5.89
C PRO A 579 -30.54 31.06 4.97
N VAL A 580 -30.81 31.54 3.75
CA VAL A 580 -29.88 31.77 2.64
C VAL A 580 -28.69 32.62 3.03
#